data_AF-A0A182B2C1-F1
#
_entry.id   AF-A0A182B2C1-F1
#
_cell.length_a   1.000
_cell.length_b   1.000
_cell.length_c   1.000
_cell.angle_alpha   90.00
_cell.angle_beta   90.00
_cell.angle_gamma   90.00
#
_symmetry.space_group_name_H-M   'P 1'
#
loop_
_entity.id
_entity.type
_entity.pdbx_description
1 polymer ?
#
loop_
_entity_poly.entity_id
_entity_poly.type
_entity_poly.pdbx_seq_one_letter_code
_entity_poly.pdbx_strand_id
1 'polypeptide(L)' 'GIPFHYSNMDSEGEPSPPKLEGKLQTMGNALKVNWIKQDDGGSPIKHYLIRYRAKHVSDWKPEIRLPHGSEYVV' A
#
# COMPACT_ATOMS: atom_id res chain seq x y z
N GLY A 1 -7.97 -41.18 -18.00
CA GLY A 1 -7.48 -39.83 -18.34
C GLY A 1 -7.39 -39.05 -17.06
N ILE A 2 -6.20 -38.57 -16.71
CA ILE A 2 -5.96 -37.73 -15.54
C ILE A 2 -6.80 -36.45 -15.69
N PRO A 3 -7.60 -36.03 -14.69
CA PRO A 3 -8.30 -34.77 -14.76
C PRO A 3 -7.26 -33.65 -14.73
N PHE A 4 -7.32 -32.76 -15.72
CA PHE A 4 -6.54 -31.54 -15.74
C PHE A 4 -6.86 -30.78 -14.45
N HIS A 5 -5.94 -30.83 -13.48
CA HIS A 5 -5.91 -29.88 -12.40
C HIS A 5 -5.70 -28.54 -13.09
N TYR A 6 -6.77 -27.76 -13.23
CA TYR A 6 -6.70 -26.39 -13.72
C TYR A 6 -5.72 -25.69 -12.79
N SER A 7 -4.49 -25.58 -13.26
CA SER A 7 -3.45 -24.78 -12.62
C SER A 7 -4.10 -23.42 -12.51
N ASN A 8 -4.18 -22.91 -11.28
CA ASN A 8 -4.56 -21.56 -10.90
C ASN A 8 -4.22 -20.56 -12.03
N MET A 9 -5.12 -20.41 -13.00
CA MET A 9 -4.96 -19.48 -14.11
C MET A 9 -5.23 -18.14 -13.48
N ASP A 10 -4.15 -17.45 -13.14
CA ASP A 10 -4.10 -16.00 -13.14
C ASP A 10 -5.29 -15.38 -12.39
N SER A 11 -5.53 -15.81 -11.14
CA SER A 11 -6.36 -15.03 -10.22
C SER A 11 -5.58 -13.77 -9.89
N GLU A 12 -5.55 -12.83 -10.82
CA GLU A 12 -5.11 -11.46 -10.65
C GLU A 12 -6.05 -10.84 -9.61
N GLY A 13 -5.69 -11.03 -8.34
CA GLY A 13 -6.43 -10.56 -7.19
C GLY A 13 -6.13 -9.09 -6.92
N GLU A 14 -6.99 -8.44 -6.15
CA GLU A 14 -6.64 -7.15 -5.57
C GLU A 14 -5.41 -7.32 -4.67
N PRO A 15 -4.37 -6.47 -4.80
CA PRO A 15 -3.21 -6.56 -3.93
C PRO A 15 -3.66 -6.43 -2.49
N SER A 16 -3.11 -7.26 -1.61
CA SER A 16 -3.42 -7.20 -0.19
C SER A 16 -3.09 -5.79 0.34
N PRO A 17 -3.93 -5.21 1.20
CA PRO A 17 -3.69 -3.87 1.72
C PRO A 17 -2.30 -3.80 2.37
N PRO A 18 -1.44 -2.87 1.96
CA PRO A 18 -0.10 -2.77 2.51
C PRO A 18 -0.18 -2.44 3.99
N LYS A 19 0.71 -3.03 4.79
CA LYS A 19 0.82 -2.64 6.20
C LYS A 19 1.60 -1.32 6.27
N LEU A 20 1.00 -0.31 6.90
CA LEU A 20 1.63 0.99 7.10
C LEU A 20 2.35 1.01 8.46
N GLU A 21 3.65 1.29 8.44
CA GLU A 21 4.44 1.58 9.64
C GLU A 21 4.79 3.07 9.71
N GLY A 22 4.14 3.79 10.63
CA GLY A 22 4.45 5.17 10.95
C GLY A 22 5.59 5.27 11.96
N LYS A 23 6.71 5.90 11.58
CA LYS A 23 7.81 6.27 12.47
C LYS A 23 7.90 7.78 12.59
N LEU A 24 7.78 8.30 13.80
CA LEU A 24 8.04 9.71 14.08
C LEU A 24 9.50 10.01 13.75
N GLN A 25 9.74 11.02 12.92
CA GLN A 25 11.11 11.45 12.67
C GLN A 25 11.63 12.18 13.91
N THR A 26 12.87 11.87 14.29
CA THR A 26 13.52 12.44 15.48
C THR A 26 13.73 13.96 15.38
N MET A 27 13.62 14.53 14.17
CA MET A 27 13.82 15.94 13.91
C MET A 27 12.61 16.52 13.14
N GLY A 28 11.74 17.26 13.84
CA GLY A 28 10.63 18.02 13.27
C GLY A 28 9.23 17.39 13.41
N ASN A 29 8.23 18.02 12.80
CA ASN A 29 6.83 17.57 12.76
C ASN A 29 6.55 16.61 11.58
N ALA A 30 7.51 15.75 11.24
CA ALA A 30 7.39 14.80 10.13
C ALA A 30 7.10 13.38 10.64
N LEU A 31 6.18 12.68 9.97
CA LEU A 31 5.86 11.29 10.24
C LEU A 31 6.27 10.46 9.03
N LYS A 32 7.34 9.68 9.17
CA LYS A 32 7.77 8.78 8.10
C LYS A 32 6.85 7.56 8.09
N VAL A 33 5.97 7.47 7.11
CA VAL A 33 5.12 6.29 6.90
C VAL A 33 5.79 5.40 5.86
N ASN A 34 6.10 4.17 6.24
CA ASN A 34 6.69 3.15 5.38
C ASN A 34 5.60 2.12 5.07
N TRP A 35 5.65 1.50 3.89
CA TRP A 35 4.73 0.41 3.54
C TRP A 35 5.47 -0.90 3.43
N ILE A 36 4.97 -1.88 4.18
CA ILE A 36 5.41 -3.26 4.08
C ILE A 36 4.54 -3.92 3.00
N LYS A 37 5.16 -4.23 1.86
CA LYS A 37 4.52 -5.00 0.78
C LYS A 37 4.05 -6.33 1.37
N GLN A 38 2.77 -6.63 1.19
CA GLN A 38 2.20 -7.93 1.53
C GLN A 38 2.23 -8.78 0.25
N ASP A 39 1.09 -9.33 -0.14
CA ASP A 39 0.88 -9.98 -1.42
C ASP A 39 0.41 -8.94 -2.46
N ASP A 40 0.90 -9.07 -3.68
CA ASP A 40 0.54 -8.21 -4.81
C ASP A 40 -0.59 -8.80 -5.68
N GLY A 41 -1.20 -9.91 -5.25
CA GLY A 41 -2.34 -10.53 -5.92
C GLY A 41 -1.98 -11.15 -7.27
N GLY A 42 -0.69 -11.31 -7.56
CA GLY A 42 -0.19 -11.82 -8.85
C GLY A 42 0.12 -10.73 -9.88
N SER A 43 0.03 -9.44 -9.52
CA SER A 43 0.30 -8.32 -10.42
C SER A 43 1.07 -7.20 -9.71
N PRO A 44 2.15 -6.64 -10.29
CA PRO A 44 2.97 -5.65 -9.60
C PRO A 44 2.18 -4.37 -9.26
N ILE A 45 2.33 -3.91 -8.02
CA ILE A 45 1.69 -2.67 -7.53
C ILE A 45 2.16 -1.48 -8.39
N LYS A 46 1.21 -0.72 -8.94
CA LYS A 46 1.49 0.39 -9.88
C LYS A 46 1.76 1.72 -9.19
N HIS A 47 1.04 2.00 -8.11
CA HIS A 47 1.16 3.22 -7.32
C HIS A 47 0.48 3.03 -5.96
N TYR A 48 0.83 3.91 -5.01
CA TYR A 48 0.18 3.97 -3.71
C TYR A 48 -0.63 5.27 -3.58
N LEU A 49 -1.82 5.16 -2.98
CA LEU A 49 -2.67 6.30 -2.63
C LEU A 49 -2.69 6.45 -1.11
N ILE A 50 -2.27 7.60 -0.62
CA ILE A 50 -2.19 7.88 0.82
C ILE A 50 -3.24 8.93 1.15
N ARG A 51 -4.08 8.59 2.12
CA ARG A 51 -5.11 9.47 2.68
C ARG A 51 -4.91 9.51 4.18
N TYR A 52 -4.77 10.71 4.72
CA TYR A 52 -4.64 10.92 6.16
C TYR A 52 -5.53 12.06 6.63
N ARG A 53 -5.98 11.98 7.87
CA ARG A 53 -6.77 13.02 8.53
C ARG A 53 -6.38 13.09 9.99
N ALA A 54 -6.48 14.27 10.59
CA ALA A 54 -6.33 14.39 12.03
C ALA A 54 -7.55 13.76 12.72
N LYS A 55 -7.36 13.11 13.87
CA LYS A 55 -8.44 12.43 14.60
C LYS A 55 -9.65 13.33 14.91
N HIS A 56 -9.40 14.64 15.02
CA HIS A 56 -10.41 15.66 15.32
C HIS A 56 -10.90 16.44 14.09
N VAL A 57 -10.46 16.07 12.88
CA VAL A 57 -10.84 16.74 11.63
C VAL A 57 -11.56 15.73 10.73
N SER A 58 -12.76 16.09 10.28
CA SER A 58 -13.55 15.25 9.36
C SER A 58 -12.97 15.25 7.95
N ASP A 59 -12.37 16.37 7.54
CA ASP A 59 -11.75 16.55 6.25
C ASP A 59 -10.48 15.72 6.10
N TRP A 60 -10.44 14.96 5.02
CA TRP A 60 -9.24 14.28 4.59
C TRP A 60 -8.27 15.30 4.00
N LYS A 61 -6.99 15.18 4.36
CA LYS A 61 -5.93 15.87 3.65
C LYS A 61 -5.89 15.36 2.21
N PRO A 62 -5.35 16.17 1.27
CA PRO A 62 -5.26 15.77 -0.14
C PRO A 62 -4.66 14.38 -0.28
N GLU A 63 -5.23 13.59 -1.20
CA GLU A 63 -4.69 12.29 -1.57
C GLU A 63 -3.28 12.48 -2.12
N ILE A 64 -2.30 11.81 -1.52
CA ILE A 64 -0.93 11.80 -2.02
C ILE A 64 -0.77 10.56 -2.89
N ARG A 65 -0.32 10.77 -4.12
CA ARG A 65 -0.01 9.69 -5.07
C ARG A 65 1.48 9.46 -5.09
N LEU A 66 1.89 8.22 -4.83
CA LEU A 66 3.29 7.84 -4.86
C LEU A 66 3.53 6.77 -5.93
N PRO A 67 4.65 6.85 -6.66
CA PRO A 67 5.02 5.83 -7.63
C PRO A 67 5.30 4.48 -6.92
N HIS A 68 5.18 3.38 -7.66
CA HIS A 68 5.43 2.01 -7.16
C HIS A 68 6.78 1.82 -6.45
N GLY A 69 7.81 2.57 -6.87
CA GLY A 69 9.16 2.50 -6.33
C GLY A 69 9.39 3.33 -5.08
N SER A 70 8.40 4.13 -4.65
CA SER A 70 8.49 4.77 -3.34
C SER A 70 8.43 3.67 -2.28
N GLU A 71 9.19 3.79 -1.19
CA GLU A 71 9.15 2.90 -0.02
C GLU A 71 8.60 3.60 1.24
N TYR A 72 8.57 4.93 1.24
CA TYR A 72 8.07 5.75 2.33
C TYR A 72 7.56 7.13 1.89
N VAL A 73 6.76 7.77 2.75
CA VAL A 73 6.32 9.18 2.67
C VAL A 73 6.63 9.88 4.00
N VAL A 74 6.90 11.19 3.99
CA VAL A 74 7.25 12.01 5.17
C VAL A 74 6.31 13.18 5.38
#